data_AF-A0A959T8W5-F1
#
_entry.id   AF-A0A959T8W5-F1
#
_cell.length_a   1.000
_cell.length_b   1.000
_cell.length_c   1.000
_cell.angle_alpha   90.00
_cell.angle_beta   90.00
_cell.angle_gamma   90.00
#
_symmetry.space_group_name_H-M   'P 1'
#
loop_
_entity.id
_entity.type
_entity.pdbx_description
1 polymer ?
#
loop_
_entity_poly.entity_id
_entity_poly.type
_entity_poly.pdbx_seq_one_letter_code
_entity_poly.pdbx_strand_id
1 'polypeptide(L)'
;AEKLVEQTGVIGEKIDVGTCEAIEATHVYAYNHPGNKVASLVGMSKTGFGDTAKDVAMQVAAMAPVALDKGSTPQSVIDKELEIGKELAIQEGKPAEMAEKIAMGRLNKFFKESTLLAQDFIKDGKMNVEQYVKTADKDLTVTGFKRYSLTI
;
A
#
# COMPACT_ATOMS: atom_id res chain seq x y z
N ALA A 1 29.53 1.15 -1.01
CA ALA A 1 30.01 1.26 0.38
C ALA A 1 30.99 2.42 0.54
N GLU A 2 32.08 2.48 -0.23
CA GLU A 2 33.12 3.52 -0.10
C GLU A 2 32.58 4.96 -0.18
N LYS A 3 31.68 5.26 -1.13
CA LYS A 3 31.10 6.60 -1.25
C LYS A 3 30.27 7.05 -0.05
N LEU A 4 29.58 6.12 0.63
CA LEU A 4 28.78 6.43 1.82
C LEU A 4 29.69 6.81 3.01
N VAL A 5 30.80 6.09 3.17
CA VAL A 5 31.80 6.38 4.20
C VAL A 5 32.46 7.73 3.96
N GLU A 6 32.83 8.02 2.71
CA GLU A 6 33.38 9.32 2.32
C GLU A 6 32.40 10.46 2.65
N GLN A 7 31.14 10.34 2.25
CA GLN A 7 30.13 11.38 2.50
C GLN A 7 29.78 11.52 3.99
N THR A 8 29.77 10.41 4.74
CA THR A 8 29.61 10.44 6.21
C THR A 8 30.75 11.23 6.86
N GLY A 9 31.99 11.04 6.40
CA GLY A 9 33.15 11.79 6.90
C GLY A 9 33.09 13.30 6.56
N VAL A 10 32.53 13.67 5.42
CA VAL A 10 32.36 15.08 5.01
C VAL A 10 31.21 15.77 5.74
N ILE A 11 30.07 15.09 5.88
CA ILE A 11 28.84 15.69 6.44
C ILE A 11 28.83 15.63 7.96
N GLY A 12 29.46 14.62 8.57
CA GLY A 12 29.48 14.42 10.02
C GLY A 12 28.22 13.76 10.60
N GLU A 13 27.30 13.33 9.73
CA GLU A 13 26.11 12.54 10.10
C GLU A 13 26.18 11.14 9.52
N LYS A 14 25.61 10.14 10.20
CA LYS A 14 25.58 8.76 9.71
C LYS A 14 24.69 8.69 8.46
N ILE A 15 25.29 8.33 7.32
CA ILE A 15 24.56 8.09 6.06
C ILE A 15 24.55 6.59 5.79
N ASP A 16 23.37 6.04 5.53
CA ASP A 16 23.19 4.62 5.25
C ASP A 16 22.08 4.39 4.23
N VAL A 17 22.07 3.21 3.60
CA VAL A 17 20.99 2.78 2.70
C VAL A 17 20.00 1.97 3.53
N GLY A 18 18.88 2.60 3.88
CA GLY A 18 17.87 1.97 4.75
C GLY A 18 17.17 0.78 4.08
N THR A 19 16.66 0.96 2.87
CA THR A 19 15.94 -0.07 2.11
C THR A 19 16.20 0.08 0.62
N CYS A 20 16.18 -1.05 -0.10
CA CYS A 20 16.25 -1.09 -1.54
C CYS A 20 15.42 -2.28 -2.02
N GLU A 21 14.41 -2.01 -2.86
CA GLU A 21 13.64 -3.03 -3.54
C GLU A 21 13.41 -2.62 -4.99
N ALA A 22 13.12 -3.61 -5.83
CA ALA A 22 12.76 -3.43 -7.22
C ALA A 22 11.36 -4.00 -7.48
N ILE A 23 10.73 -3.52 -8.55
CA ILE A 23 9.53 -4.09 -9.12
C ILE A 23 9.73 -4.22 -10.64
N GLU A 24 9.27 -5.32 -11.19
CA GLU A 24 9.25 -5.58 -12.64
C GLU A 24 7.79 -5.64 -13.11
N ALA A 25 7.49 -4.93 -14.20
CA ALA A 25 6.18 -4.90 -14.82
C ALA A 25 6.29 -4.42 -16.27
N THR A 26 5.23 -4.57 -17.06
CA THR A 26 5.16 -4.03 -18.43
C THR A 26 5.41 -2.53 -18.48
N HIS A 27 4.90 -1.80 -17.49
CA HIS A 27 5.22 -0.39 -17.27
C HIS A 27 5.33 -0.12 -15.78
N VAL A 28 6.36 0.62 -15.37
CA VAL A 28 6.51 1.06 -13.97
C VAL A 28 6.43 2.58 -13.92
N TYR A 29 5.59 3.09 -13.04
CA TYR A 29 5.50 4.51 -12.74
C TYR A 29 6.10 4.80 -11.36
N ALA A 30 7.01 5.76 -11.29
CA ALA A 30 7.62 6.22 -10.05
C ALA A 30 7.04 7.56 -9.64
N TYR A 31 6.64 7.68 -8.38
CA TYR A 31 6.13 8.91 -7.79
C TYR A 31 6.91 9.25 -6.53
N ASN A 32 7.49 10.46 -6.50
CA ASN A 32 8.09 11.04 -5.31
C ASN A 32 7.19 12.17 -4.83
N HIS A 33 6.65 12.04 -3.62
CA HIS A 33 5.77 13.05 -3.05
C HIS A 33 6.56 14.32 -2.70
N PRO A 34 6.00 15.53 -2.93
CA PRO A 34 6.66 16.77 -2.54
C PRO A 34 7.17 16.73 -1.10
N GLY A 35 8.43 17.13 -0.90
CA GLY A 35 9.11 17.06 0.40
C GLY A 35 10.03 15.85 0.57
N ASN A 36 10.10 14.93 -0.41
CA ASN A 36 11.05 13.80 -0.43
C ASN A 36 10.93 12.87 0.78
N LYS A 37 9.76 12.83 1.43
CA LYS A 37 9.50 11.97 2.61
C LYS A 37 8.77 10.69 2.25
N VAL A 38 8.04 10.64 1.14
CA VAL A 38 7.30 9.46 0.71
C VAL A 38 7.51 9.25 -0.78
N ALA A 39 7.79 8.02 -1.18
CA ALA A 39 7.87 7.63 -2.57
C ALA A 39 7.11 6.32 -2.81
N SER A 40 6.62 6.15 -4.02
CA SER A 40 5.95 4.92 -4.46
C SER A 40 6.39 4.53 -5.87
N LEU A 41 6.41 3.22 -6.12
CA LEU A 41 6.52 2.61 -7.44
C LEU A 41 5.23 1.83 -7.69
N VAL A 42 4.69 1.89 -8.90
CA VAL A 42 3.51 1.11 -9.31
C VAL A 42 3.78 0.43 -10.63
N GLY A 43 3.55 -0.88 -10.68
CA GLY A 43 3.62 -1.69 -11.89
C GLY A 43 2.25 -1.79 -12.56
N MET A 44 2.17 -1.56 -13.87
CA MET A 44 0.97 -1.66 -14.70
C MET A 44 1.10 -2.81 -15.70
N SER A 45 -0.01 -3.47 -16.04
CA SER A 45 -0.02 -4.57 -17.00
C SER A 45 0.19 -4.15 -18.46
N LYS A 46 -0.05 -2.87 -18.78
CA LYS A 46 0.08 -2.29 -20.13
C LYS A 46 0.80 -0.93 -20.09
N THR A 47 1.38 -0.53 -21.22
CA THR A 47 1.93 0.82 -21.44
C THR A 47 0.85 1.79 -21.93
N GLY A 48 1.15 3.10 -21.98
CA GLY A 48 0.24 4.11 -22.56
C GLY A 48 -0.76 4.74 -21.60
N PHE A 49 -0.76 4.37 -20.31
CA PHE A 49 -1.71 4.84 -19.29
C PHE A 49 -1.03 5.69 -18.20
N GLY A 50 -0.20 6.66 -18.62
CA GLY A 50 0.64 7.43 -17.71
C GLY A 50 -0.12 8.19 -16.62
N ASP A 51 -1.25 8.82 -16.95
CA ASP A 51 -2.07 9.56 -15.98
C ASP A 51 -2.74 8.62 -14.98
N THR A 52 -3.28 7.48 -15.44
CA THR A 52 -3.83 6.44 -14.56
C THR A 52 -2.76 5.89 -13.63
N ALA A 53 -1.56 5.58 -14.15
CA ALA A 53 -0.45 5.06 -13.35
C ALA A 53 0.03 6.07 -12.31
N LYS A 54 0.11 7.36 -12.67
CA LYS A 54 0.40 8.46 -11.76
C LYS A 54 -0.61 8.55 -10.63
N ASP A 55 -1.90 8.47 -10.96
CA ASP A 55 -2.98 8.58 -9.98
C ASP A 55 -2.97 7.42 -9.00
N VAL A 56 -2.71 6.20 -9.48
CA VAL A 56 -2.51 5.02 -8.62
C VAL A 56 -1.24 5.17 -7.76
N ALA A 57 -0.14 5.70 -8.30
CA ALA A 57 1.08 5.93 -7.52
C ALA A 57 0.87 6.95 -6.40
N MET A 58 0.10 8.02 -6.66
CA MET A 58 -0.33 8.98 -5.65
C MET A 58 -1.23 8.33 -4.59
N GLN A 59 -2.17 7.47 -5.01
CA GLN A 59 -3.01 6.68 -4.09
C GLN A 59 -2.15 5.82 -3.16
N VAL A 60 -1.18 5.07 -3.69
CA VAL A 60 -0.25 4.25 -2.89
C VAL A 60 0.50 5.11 -1.89
N ALA A 61 1.04 6.26 -2.32
CA ALA A 61 1.76 7.16 -1.43
C ALA A 61 0.89 7.65 -0.26
N ALA A 62 -0.35 8.06 -0.55
CA ALA A 62 -1.28 8.63 0.41
C ALA A 62 -1.88 7.59 1.38
N MET A 63 -2.37 6.46 0.86
CA MET A 63 -3.18 5.52 1.63
C MET A 63 -2.38 4.38 2.28
N ALA A 64 -1.10 4.22 1.91
CA ALA A 64 -0.22 3.21 2.48
C ALA A 64 -0.81 1.78 2.52
N PRO A 65 -1.33 1.26 1.40
CA PRO A 65 -1.89 -0.10 1.38
C PRO A 65 -0.84 -1.13 1.77
N VAL A 66 -1.26 -2.17 2.48
CA VAL A 66 -0.38 -3.25 2.96
C VAL A 66 -0.16 -4.34 1.92
N ALA A 67 -1.08 -4.46 0.95
CA ALA A 67 -1.07 -5.48 -0.09
C ALA A 67 -1.82 -5.00 -1.35
N LEU A 68 -1.66 -5.71 -2.46
CA LEU A 68 -2.36 -5.39 -3.70
C LEU A 68 -3.86 -5.68 -3.57
N ASP A 69 -4.18 -6.82 -2.97
CA ASP A 69 -5.51 -7.34 -2.74
C ASP A 69 -5.52 -8.28 -1.51
N LYS A 70 -6.67 -8.88 -1.22
CA LYS A 70 -6.82 -9.86 -0.14
C LYS A 70 -5.93 -11.09 -0.32
N GLY A 71 -5.76 -11.57 -1.56
CA GLY A 71 -5.00 -12.79 -1.85
C GLY A 71 -3.48 -12.62 -1.69
N SER A 72 -3.00 -11.39 -1.83
CA SER A 72 -1.60 -11.01 -1.62
C SER A 72 -1.31 -10.49 -0.21
N THR A 73 -2.30 -10.49 0.69
CA THR A 73 -2.09 -10.10 2.08
C THR A 73 -1.43 -11.26 2.86
N PRO A 74 -0.28 -11.04 3.52
CA PRO A 74 0.38 -12.09 4.30
C PRO A 74 -0.53 -12.65 5.40
N GLN A 75 -0.51 -13.98 5.59
CA GLN A 75 -1.34 -14.64 6.60
C GLN A 75 -1.10 -14.09 8.02
N SER A 76 0.15 -13.76 8.35
CA SER A 76 0.50 -13.14 9.63
C SER A 76 -0.18 -11.79 9.88
N VAL A 77 -0.44 -11.01 8.83
CA VAL A 77 -1.21 -9.75 8.93
C VAL A 77 -2.68 -10.08 9.16
N ILE A 78 -3.23 -11.05 8.42
CA ILE A 78 -4.62 -11.49 8.55
C ILE A 78 -4.91 -11.97 9.98
N ASP A 79 -4.05 -12.84 10.51
CA ASP A 79 -4.19 -13.41 11.85
C ASP A 79 -4.13 -12.30 12.92
N LYS A 80 -3.17 -11.38 12.78
CA LYS A 80 -3.03 -10.23 13.69
C LYS A 80 -4.27 -9.33 13.69
N GLU A 81 -4.81 -9.01 12.52
CA GLU A 81 -6.02 -8.18 12.43
C GLU A 81 -7.27 -8.90 12.98
N LEU A 82 -7.34 -10.23 12.85
CA LEU A 82 -8.38 -11.03 13.50
C LEU A 82 -8.26 -11.00 15.02
N GLU A 83 -7.06 -11.18 15.55
CA GLU A 83 -6.80 -11.10 17.00
C GLU A 83 -7.20 -9.72 17.54
N ILE A 84 -6.73 -8.64 16.92
CA ILE A 84 -7.11 -7.26 17.26
C ILE A 84 -8.63 -7.09 17.22
N GLY A 85 -9.27 -7.59 16.16
CA GLY A 85 -10.73 -7.52 16.01
C GLY A 85 -11.50 -8.22 17.13
N LYS A 86 -11.02 -9.40 17.57
CA LYS A 86 -11.62 -10.18 18.67
C LYS A 86 -11.41 -9.48 20.01
N GLU A 87 -10.20 -9.03 20.29
CA GLU A 87 -9.86 -8.33 21.54
C GLU A 87 -10.72 -7.07 21.72
N LEU A 88 -10.85 -6.26 20.68
CA LEU A 88 -11.68 -5.06 20.72
C LEU A 88 -13.16 -5.40 20.94
N ALA A 89 -13.69 -6.45 20.30
CA ALA A 89 -15.08 -6.87 20.52
C ALA A 89 -15.33 -7.36 21.96
N ILE A 90 -14.37 -8.06 22.56
CA ILE A 90 -14.45 -8.50 23.96
C ILE A 90 -14.40 -7.29 24.90
N GLN A 91 -13.51 -6.32 24.64
CA GLN A 91 -13.43 -5.06 25.41
C GLN A 91 -14.73 -4.25 25.32
N GLU A 92 -15.44 -4.32 24.19
CA GLU A 92 -16.78 -3.75 24.01
C GLU A 92 -17.91 -4.58 24.70
N GLY A 93 -17.56 -5.60 25.48
CA GLY A 93 -18.49 -6.41 26.26
C GLY A 93 -19.27 -7.46 25.45
N LYS A 94 -18.79 -7.83 24.26
CA LYS A 94 -19.47 -8.83 23.42
C LYS A 94 -19.10 -10.26 23.86
N PRO A 95 -20.05 -11.22 23.83
CA PRO A 95 -19.75 -12.63 24.07
C PRO A 95 -18.72 -13.18 23.06
N ALA A 96 -17.93 -14.18 23.47
CA ALA A 96 -16.86 -14.76 22.65
C ALA A 96 -17.33 -15.24 21.27
N GLU A 97 -18.49 -15.90 21.20
CA GLU A 97 -19.07 -16.36 19.92
C GLU A 97 -19.44 -15.19 18.98
N MET A 98 -19.85 -14.04 19.54
CA MET A 98 -20.14 -12.83 18.77
C MET A 98 -18.85 -12.09 18.38
N ALA A 99 -17.81 -12.15 19.23
CA ALA A 99 -16.52 -11.53 18.97
C ALA A 99 -15.85 -12.10 17.71
N GLU A 100 -15.94 -13.41 17.48
CA GLU A 100 -15.45 -14.08 16.26
C GLU A 100 -16.08 -13.47 14.99
N LYS A 101 -17.42 -13.33 14.99
CA LYS A 101 -18.17 -12.80 13.85
C LYS A 101 -17.89 -11.31 13.62
N ILE A 102 -17.74 -10.54 14.70
CA ILE A 102 -17.38 -9.11 14.63
C ILE A 102 -15.96 -8.95 14.07
N ALA A 103 -15.01 -9.75 14.53
CA ALA A 103 -13.63 -9.74 14.03
C ALA A 103 -13.56 -10.01 12.53
N MET A 104 -14.31 -11.00 12.04
CA MET A 104 -14.43 -11.26 10.59
C MET A 104 -15.00 -10.07 9.82
N GLY A 105 -16.00 -9.38 10.38
CA GLY A 105 -16.53 -8.14 9.79
C GLY A 105 -15.49 -7.02 9.71
N ARG A 106 -14.71 -6.84 10.79
CA ARG A 106 -13.60 -5.87 10.86
C ARG A 106 -12.48 -6.22 9.87
N LEU A 107 -12.12 -7.50 9.75
CA LEU A 107 -11.13 -7.96 8.78
C LEU A 107 -11.59 -7.67 7.34
N ASN A 108 -12.87 -7.88 7.02
CA ASN A 108 -13.40 -7.52 5.70
C ASN A 108 -13.33 -6.01 5.43
N LYS A 109 -13.54 -5.18 6.45
CA LYS A 109 -13.33 -3.73 6.37
C LYS A 109 -11.85 -3.38 6.17
N PHE A 110 -10.96 -4.03 6.92
CA PHE A 110 -9.51 -3.90 6.76
C PHE A 110 -9.09 -4.20 5.32
N PHE A 111 -9.56 -5.28 4.70
CA PHE A 111 -9.23 -5.56 3.30
C PHE A 111 -9.68 -4.44 2.36
N LYS A 112 -10.87 -3.87 2.59
CA LYS A 112 -11.34 -2.73 1.78
C LYS A 112 -10.48 -1.50 1.97
N GLU A 113 -10.06 -1.19 3.18
CA GLU A 113 -9.32 0.06 3.46
C GLU A 113 -7.80 -0.06 3.24
N SER A 114 -7.25 -1.27 3.37
CA SER A 114 -5.80 -1.50 3.43
C SER A 114 -5.23 -2.26 2.24
N THR A 115 -6.05 -2.66 1.26
CA THR A 115 -5.54 -3.26 0.01
C THR A 115 -5.74 -2.33 -1.18
N LEU A 116 -4.72 -2.25 -2.04
CA LEU A 116 -4.64 -1.22 -3.08
C LEU A 116 -5.82 -1.26 -4.05
N LEU A 117 -6.25 -2.43 -4.49
CA LEU A 117 -7.32 -2.55 -5.49
C LEU A 117 -8.71 -2.30 -4.90
N ALA A 118 -8.92 -2.62 -3.63
CA ALA A 118 -10.24 -2.55 -2.99
C ALA A 118 -10.55 -1.19 -2.36
N GLN A 119 -9.53 -0.40 -2.01
CA GLN A 119 -9.72 0.92 -1.40
C GLN A 119 -10.41 1.92 -2.31
N ASP A 120 -11.15 2.83 -1.69
CA ASP A 120 -11.79 3.94 -2.36
C ASP A 120 -10.73 4.84 -3.03
N PHE A 121 -10.99 5.20 -4.28
CA PHE A 121 -10.09 6.04 -5.05
C PHE A 121 -10.19 7.50 -4.57
N ILE A 122 -9.10 8.05 -4.02
CA ILE A 122 -9.11 9.31 -3.28
C ILE A 122 -9.59 10.52 -4.08
N LYS A 123 -9.48 10.50 -5.41
CA LYS A 123 -9.86 11.65 -6.25
C LYS A 123 -11.34 11.71 -6.58
N ASP A 124 -12.05 10.57 -6.58
CA ASP A 124 -13.48 10.50 -6.94
C ASP A 124 -14.33 10.05 -5.73
N GLY A 125 -13.84 9.11 -4.93
CA GLY A 125 -14.53 8.57 -3.75
C GLY A 125 -15.77 7.73 -4.06
N LYS A 126 -16.18 7.61 -5.33
CA LYS A 126 -17.36 6.83 -5.76
C LYS A 126 -17.02 5.42 -6.26
N MET A 127 -15.75 5.15 -6.49
CA MET A 127 -15.27 3.88 -7.01
C MET A 127 -13.97 3.49 -6.33
N ASN A 128 -13.66 2.20 -6.32
CA ASN A 128 -12.36 1.72 -5.86
C ASN A 128 -11.29 1.87 -6.95
N VAL A 129 -10.03 1.63 -6.58
CA VAL A 129 -8.89 1.73 -7.50
C VAL A 129 -9.00 0.75 -8.66
N GLU A 130 -9.45 -0.48 -8.43
CA GLU A 130 -9.62 -1.47 -9.51
C GLU A 130 -10.61 -0.97 -10.58
N GLN A 131 -11.75 -0.43 -10.15
CA GLN A 131 -12.76 0.14 -11.02
C GLN A 131 -12.20 1.35 -11.78
N TYR A 132 -11.48 2.24 -11.09
CA TYR A 132 -10.84 3.41 -11.71
C TYR A 132 -9.88 3.00 -12.83
N VAL A 133 -8.98 2.05 -12.58
CA VAL A 133 -8.02 1.57 -13.58
C VAL A 133 -8.76 0.98 -14.80
N LYS A 134 -9.86 0.26 -14.57
CA LYS A 134 -10.70 -0.32 -15.64
C LYS A 134 -11.48 0.71 -16.45
N THR A 135 -11.62 1.96 -15.98
CA THR A 135 -12.23 3.04 -16.79
C THR A 135 -11.31 3.49 -17.92
N ALA A 136 -9.99 3.36 -17.75
CA ALA A 136 -9.01 3.69 -18.78
C ALA A 136 -8.92 2.57 -19.84
N ASP A 137 -8.93 1.31 -19.41
CA ASP A 137 -8.97 0.12 -20.28
C ASP A 137 -9.42 -1.10 -19.45
N LYS A 138 -10.34 -1.91 -19.99
CA LYS A 138 -10.98 -3.02 -19.25
C LYS A 138 -10.02 -4.13 -18.82
N ASP A 139 -8.90 -4.33 -19.53
CA ASP A 139 -7.90 -5.34 -19.21
C ASP A 139 -6.62 -4.71 -18.59
N LEU A 140 -6.66 -3.41 -18.28
CA LEU A 140 -5.60 -2.77 -17.50
C LEU A 140 -5.73 -3.19 -16.04
N THR A 141 -4.60 -3.54 -15.42
CA THR A 141 -4.52 -3.82 -13.98
C THR A 141 -3.20 -3.34 -13.41
N VAL A 142 -3.18 -3.19 -12.08
CA VAL A 142 -1.97 -2.97 -11.29
C VAL A 142 -1.37 -4.33 -10.97
N THR A 143 -0.09 -4.51 -11.25
CA THR A 143 0.63 -5.79 -11.08
C THR A 143 1.44 -5.85 -9.78
N GLY A 144 1.70 -4.68 -9.18
CA GLY A 144 2.35 -4.58 -7.88
C GLY A 144 2.68 -3.12 -7.55
N PHE A 145 3.14 -2.90 -6.33
CA PHE A 145 3.63 -1.59 -5.92
C PHE A 145 4.73 -1.73 -4.86
N LYS A 146 5.51 -0.66 -4.69
CA LYS A 146 6.39 -0.44 -3.55
C LYS A 146 6.12 0.94 -2.98
N ARG A 147 6.25 1.10 -1.66
CA ARG A 147 6.08 2.38 -0.98
C ARG A 147 7.11 2.51 0.12
N TYR A 148 7.77 3.66 0.19
CA TYR A 148 8.69 4.00 1.24
C TYR A 148 8.36 5.34 1.85
N SER A 149 8.55 5.44 3.16
CA SER A 149 8.38 6.67 3.92
C SER A 149 9.61 6.86 4.79
N LEU A 150 10.22 8.04 4.71
CA LEU A 150 11.23 8.52 5.64
C LEU A 150 10.52 9.12 6.86
N THR A 151 9.80 8.26 7.60
CA THR A 151 9.25 8.66 8.90
C THR A 151 10.35 8.45 9.94
N ILE A 152 10.65 9.52 10.69
CA ILE A 152 11.49 9.50 11.89
C ILE A 152 10.66 8.96 13.05
#